data_AF-A0A812Q803-F1
#
_entry.id   AF-A0A812Q803-F1
#
_cell.length_a   1.000
_cell.length_b   1.000
_cell.length_c   1.000
_cell.angle_alpha   90.00
_cell.angle_beta   90.00
_cell.angle_gamma   90.00
#
_symmetry.space_group_name_H-M   'P 1'
#
loop_
_entity.id
_entity.type
_entity.pdbx_description
1 polymer ?
#
loop_
_entity_poly.entity_id
_entity_poly.type
_entity_poly.pdbx_seq_one_letter_code
_entity_poly.pdbx_strand_id
1 'polypeptide(L)'
;MIKEVLREAEQRSKEIRHGYGSVLKAYEKLKHLVAHEPFFQKNCKLPRFEVLGKCVCPAGTTWDSDEEMCLEDTGLMYFYMYRAQSEHNYPMSNVDMADLAGVLYYLHHEIVKTNSTPGVRMNGITRILRWLVAVRPSQEVRRQSLQFMPFVAFDSGRCSVPGCNRLWDHYGFAVGCQRMAQHGADAKYGYTAPNNPFGAWFSLPGPCPELRLGEKDGQCMTTYRGGLCEDVTQFEHCTYSADFAGELFLDEIEGVGNFKHWQSKGNREYDPTTDKGTGTSFWNFRASSAWCDRRMARVHELFEQRYPLLPDDLPAPAC
;
A
#
# COMPACT_ATOMS: atom_id res chain seq x y z
N MET A 1 -28.07 2.63 -15.99
CA MET A 1 -26.99 1.64 -15.92
C MET A 1 -25.88 2.08 -14.96
N ILE A 2 -25.04 3.09 -15.26
CA ILE A 2 -23.93 3.52 -14.35
C ILE A 2 -24.43 3.93 -12.95
N LYS A 3 -25.49 4.75 -12.85
CA LYS A 3 -26.06 5.15 -11.55
C LYS A 3 -26.57 3.98 -10.70
N GLU A 4 -27.01 2.90 -11.34
CA GLU A 4 -27.57 1.74 -10.66
C GLU A 4 -26.47 0.80 -10.20
N VAL A 5 -25.44 0.59 -11.03
CA VAL A 5 -24.19 -0.10 -10.67
C VAL A 5 -23.47 0.63 -9.53
N LEU A 6 -23.39 1.97 -9.57
CA LEU A 6 -22.82 2.76 -8.47
C LEU A 6 -23.64 2.60 -7.19
N ARG A 7 -24.98 2.64 -7.27
CA ARG A 7 -25.84 2.44 -6.10
C ARG A 7 -25.68 1.04 -5.51
N GLU A 8 -25.60 0.00 -6.34
CA GLU A 8 -25.36 -1.37 -5.90
C GLU A 8 -23.96 -1.54 -5.29
N ALA A 9 -22.94 -0.95 -5.91
CA ALA A 9 -21.57 -0.96 -5.39
C ALA A 9 -21.46 -0.19 -4.06
N GLU A 10 -22.17 0.94 -3.93
CA GLU A 10 -22.28 1.68 -2.67
C GLU A 10 -22.99 0.86 -1.60
N GLN A 11 -24.07 0.17 -1.96
CA GLN A 11 -24.82 -0.66 -1.03
C GLN A 11 -23.99 -1.85 -0.55
N ARG A 12 -23.30 -2.55 -1.47
CA ARG A 12 -22.31 -3.60 -1.12
C ARG A 12 -21.19 -3.04 -0.24
N SER A 13 -20.66 -1.87 -0.56
CA SER A 13 -19.60 -1.22 0.23
C SER A 13 -20.05 -0.80 1.64
N LYS A 14 -21.36 -0.58 1.86
CA LYS A 14 -21.94 -0.33 3.20
C LYS A 14 -22.10 -1.61 4.02
N GLU A 15 -22.36 -2.73 3.35
CA GLU A 15 -22.49 -4.06 3.95
C GLU A 15 -21.12 -4.62 4.38
N ILE A 16 -20.07 -4.25 3.64
CA ILE A 16 -18.68 -4.54 3.95
C ILE A 16 -18.19 -3.63 5.10
N ARG A 17 -18.58 -3.96 6.34
CA ARG A 17 -17.98 -3.35 7.54
C ARG A 17 -16.76 -4.16 7.96
N HIS A 18 -15.59 -3.75 7.50
CA HIS A 18 -14.34 -4.19 8.11
C HIS A 18 -14.08 -3.37 9.36
N GLY A 19 -13.37 -3.93 10.34
CA GLY A 19 -12.97 -3.19 11.55
C GLY A 19 -12.05 -1.99 11.28
N TYR A 20 -11.71 -1.73 10.01
CA TYR A 20 -10.92 -0.59 9.55
C TYR A 20 -11.73 0.58 8.97
N GLY A 21 -13.06 0.44 8.84
CA GLY A 21 -13.93 1.48 8.29
C GLY A 21 -14.57 1.08 6.96
N SER A 22 -14.93 2.08 6.15
CA SER A 22 -15.67 1.88 4.91
C SER A 22 -14.89 2.35 3.70
N VAL A 23 -14.91 1.53 2.64
CA VAL A 23 -14.36 1.87 1.31
C VAL A 23 -15.03 3.10 0.71
N LEU A 24 -16.28 3.41 1.11
CA LEU A 24 -16.95 4.66 0.72
C LEU A 24 -16.21 5.90 1.22
N LYS A 25 -15.58 5.84 2.40
CA LYS A 25 -14.80 6.96 2.91
C LYS A 25 -13.59 7.21 2.02
N ALA A 26 -12.87 6.15 1.62
CA ALA A 26 -11.76 6.26 0.67
C ALA A 26 -12.23 6.78 -0.69
N TYR A 27 -13.37 6.33 -1.20
CA TYR A 27 -13.94 6.81 -2.45
C TYR A 27 -14.29 8.30 -2.41
N GLU A 28 -15.01 8.77 -1.38
CA GLU A 28 -15.36 10.18 -1.24
C GLU A 28 -14.11 11.06 -1.06
N LYS A 29 -13.11 10.56 -0.34
CA LYS A 29 -11.82 11.24 -0.24
C LYS A 29 -11.11 11.32 -1.58
N LEU A 30 -11.07 10.25 -2.36
CA LEU A 30 -10.48 10.25 -3.69
C LEU A 30 -11.18 11.27 -4.60
N LYS A 31 -12.52 11.34 -4.58
CA LYS A 31 -13.29 12.36 -5.30
C LYS A 31 -12.88 13.78 -4.93
N HIS A 32 -12.66 14.04 -3.64
CA HIS A 32 -12.19 15.35 -3.17
C HIS A 32 -10.76 15.64 -3.66
N LEU A 33 -9.86 14.66 -3.57
CA LEU A 33 -8.46 14.80 -4.02
C LEU A 33 -8.36 15.11 -5.52
N VAL A 34 -9.19 14.47 -6.35
CA VAL A 34 -9.20 14.70 -7.82
C VAL A 34 -10.12 15.84 -8.26
N ALA A 35 -10.78 16.55 -7.35
CA ALA A 35 -11.84 17.50 -7.72
C ALA A 35 -11.34 18.64 -8.63
N HIS A 36 -10.11 19.08 -8.38
CA HIS A 36 -9.45 20.17 -9.11
C HIS A 36 -8.82 19.72 -10.43
N GLU A 37 -8.74 18.41 -10.67
CA GLU A 37 -8.14 17.85 -11.88
C GLU A 37 -9.03 18.13 -13.11
N PRO A 38 -8.42 18.34 -14.28
CA PRO A 38 -9.17 18.58 -15.51
C PRO A 38 -10.05 17.39 -15.84
N PHE A 39 -11.25 17.67 -16.36
CA PHE A 39 -12.15 16.63 -16.83
C PHE A 39 -11.54 15.86 -18.00
N PHE A 40 -11.85 14.57 -18.04
CA PHE A 40 -11.50 13.70 -19.14
C PHE A 40 -12.14 14.17 -20.45
N GLN A 41 -11.33 14.71 -21.36
CA GLN A 41 -11.68 14.88 -22.77
C GLN A 41 -10.94 13.78 -23.54
N LYS A 42 -11.63 12.70 -23.90
CA LYS A 42 -11.16 11.52 -24.66
C LYS A 42 -9.63 11.29 -24.65
N ASN A 43 -9.22 10.31 -23.86
CA ASN A 43 -7.85 9.82 -23.64
C ASN A 43 -6.96 10.82 -22.88
N CYS A 44 -6.60 10.47 -21.65
CA CYS A 44 -5.56 11.19 -20.95
C CYS A 44 -4.25 11.10 -21.74
N LYS A 45 -3.67 12.26 -22.07
CA LYS A 45 -2.33 12.29 -22.66
C LYS A 45 -1.36 11.66 -21.67
N LEU A 46 -0.63 10.62 -22.10
CA LEU A 46 0.45 10.04 -21.31
C LEU A 46 1.42 11.16 -20.86
N PRO A 47 1.95 11.11 -19.63
CA PRO A 47 1.87 10.00 -18.68
C PRO A 47 0.64 10.03 -17.74
N ARG A 48 -0.35 10.89 -17.99
CA ARG A 48 -1.58 10.94 -17.18
C ARG A 48 -2.46 9.71 -17.40
N PHE A 49 -3.22 9.35 -16.39
CA PHE A 49 -4.18 8.24 -16.41
C PHE A 49 -5.54 8.69 -15.86
N GLU A 50 -6.57 7.89 -16.15
CA GLU A 50 -7.94 8.21 -15.74
C GLU A 50 -8.18 7.78 -14.29
N VAL A 51 -8.67 8.72 -13.47
CA VAL A 51 -9.16 8.45 -12.11
C VAL A 51 -10.51 9.13 -11.96
N LEU A 52 -11.58 8.34 -11.79
CA LEU A 52 -12.94 8.85 -11.61
C LEU A 52 -13.37 9.88 -12.68
N GLY A 53 -13.00 9.64 -13.95
CA GLY A 53 -13.30 10.54 -15.07
C GLY A 53 -12.47 11.83 -15.10
N LYS A 54 -11.34 11.87 -14.38
CA LYS A 54 -10.36 12.95 -14.37
C LYS A 54 -9.02 12.46 -14.92
N CYS A 55 -8.25 13.34 -15.55
CA CYS A 55 -6.88 13.01 -15.97
C CYS A 55 -5.88 13.46 -14.92
N VAL A 56 -5.23 12.48 -14.29
CA VAL A 56 -4.35 12.68 -13.14
C VAL A 56 -2.92 12.33 -13.50
N CYS A 57 -1.95 13.12 -13.03
CA CYS A 57 -0.54 12.81 -13.14
C CYS A 57 -0.11 11.70 -12.15
N PRO A 58 0.95 10.92 -12.45
CA PRO A 58 1.55 10.03 -11.46
C PRO A 58 1.76 10.72 -10.10
N ALA A 59 1.56 10.00 -9.00
CA ALA A 59 1.80 10.54 -7.67
C ALA A 59 3.21 11.15 -7.61
N GLY A 60 3.31 12.34 -7.01
CA GLY A 60 4.56 13.09 -6.95
C GLY A 60 4.86 13.96 -8.17
N THR A 61 3.89 14.10 -9.09
CA THR A 61 4.02 14.97 -10.25
C THR A 61 2.74 15.80 -10.48
N THR A 62 2.87 16.94 -11.15
CA THR A 62 1.77 17.84 -11.52
C THR A 62 1.76 18.11 -13.01
N TRP A 63 0.58 18.38 -13.57
CA TRP A 63 0.45 18.64 -15.01
C TRP A 63 0.90 20.06 -15.34
N ASP A 64 1.92 20.17 -16.19
CA ASP A 64 2.32 21.42 -16.83
C ASP A 64 1.62 21.53 -18.19
N SER A 65 0.81 22.57 -18.37
CA SER A 65 0.08 22.79 -19.62
C SER A 65 0.94 23.32 -20.76
N ASP A 66 2.04 24.00 -20.44
CA ASP A 66 2.90 24.65 -21.42
C ASP A 66 3.87 23.62 -22.02
N GLU A 67 4.41 22.74 -21.18
CA GLU A 67 5.27 21.62 -21.57
C GLU A 67 4.50 20.35 -21.96
N GLU A 68 3.17 20.35 -21.78
CA GLU A 68 2.27 19.21 -21.97
C GLU A 68 2.77 17.90 -21.32
N MET A 69 3.32 17.98 -20.11
CA MET A 69 3.89 16.84 -19.40
C MET A 69 3.64 16.89 -17.89
N CYS A 70 3.85 15.76 -17.20
CA CYS A 70 3.84 15.74 -15.74
C CYS A 70 5.24 16.04 -15.22
N LEU A 71 5.38 17.09 -14.41
CA LEU A 71 6.64 17.52 -13.79
C LEU A 71 6.67 17.13 -12.31
N GLU A 72 7.84 16.80 -11.79
CA GLU A 72 8.01 16.51 -10.36
C GLU A 72 7.51 17.66 -9.49
N ASP A 73 6.72 17.32 -8.48
CA ASP A 73 6.21 18.25 -7.49
C ASP A 73 6.37 17.66 -6.08
N THR A 74 6.63 18.53 -5.12
CA THR A 74 6.72 18.19 -3.69
C THR A 74 5.40 18.48 -2.95
N GLY A 75 4.31 18.57 -3.71
CA GLY A 75 2.96 18.81 -3.23
C GLY A 75 2.27 17.57 -2.63
N LEU A 76 0.94 17.64 -2.60
CA LEU A 76 0.09 16.57 -2.09
C LEU A 76 0.08 15.40 -3.08
N MET A 77 0.41 14.21 -2.60
CA MET A 77 0.38 12.97 -3.37
C MET A 77 -0.72 12.05 -2.82
N TYR A 78 -1.29 11.19 -3.66
CA TYR A 78 -2.17 10.13 -3.22
C TYR A 78 -2.00 8.88 -4.09
N PHE A 79 -1.94 7.73 -3.43
CA PHE A 79 -1.67 6.46 -4.08
C PHE A 79 -2.11 5.31 -3.18
N TYR A 80 -2.10 4.08 -3.71
CA TYR A 80 -2.36 2.92 -2.88
C TYR A 80 -1.09 2.41 -2.22
N MET A 81 -1.20 2.18 -0.91
CA MET A 81 -0.24 1.38 -0.16
C MET A 81 -0.91 0.09 0.32
N TYR A 82 -0.10 -0.95 0.42
CA TYR A 82 -0.53 -2.30 0.72
C TYR A 82 0.15 -2.84 1.97
N ARG A 83 -0.57 -3.69 2.71
CA ARG A 83 -0.05 -4.34 3.90
C ARG A 83 -0.54 -5.78 3.98
N ALA A 84 0.38 -6.73 4.18
CA ALA A 84 0.04 -8.10 4.48
C ALA A 84 -0.24 -8.25 5.98
N GLN A 85 -1.33 -8.93 6.35
CA GLN A 85 -1.74 -9.02 7.74
C GLN A 85 -2.61 -10.24 8.06
N SER A 86 -2.72 -10.58 9.34
CA SER A 86 -3.75 -11.47 9.87
C SER A 86 -5.13 -10.79 9.91
N GLU A 87 -6.15 -11.54 10.31
CA GLU A 87 -7.53 -11.06 10.49
C GLU A 87 -7.70 -10.07 11.65
N HIS A 88 -6.72 -9.97 12.55
CA HIS A 88 -6.75 -8.96 13.61
C HIS A 88 -6.65 -7.56 13.03
N ASN A 89 -7.35 -6.58 13.59
CA ASN A 89 -7.25 -5.19 13.13
C ASN A 89 -6.28 -4.40 14.01
N TYR A 90 -5.34 -3.68 13.40
CA TYR A 90 -4.32 -2.87 14.06
C TYR A 90 -4.38 -1.42 13.57
N PRO A 91 -4.21 -0.42 14.43
CA PRO A 91 -4.17 0.98 14.01
C PRO A 91 -3.14 1.23 12.89
N MET A 92 -3.49 2.08 11.92
CA MET A 92 -2.59 2.53 10.85
C MET A 92 -1.65 3.63 11.34
N SER A 93 -0.87 3.32 12.38
CA SER A 93 0.05 4.24 13.05
C SER A 93 1.29 3.48 13.48
N ASN A 94 2.48 3.94 13.08
CA ASN A 94 3.76 3.23 13.22
C ASN A 94 3.72 1.88 12.52
N VAL A 95 3.50 1.91 11.21
CA VAL A 95 3.34 0.71 10.40
C VAL A 95 4.22 0.77 9.16
N ASP A 96 4.72 -0.39 8.77
CA ASP A 96 5.37 -0.58 7.48
C ASP A 96 4.32 -0.97 6.44
N MET A 97 4.42 -0.33 5.28
CA MET A 97 3.61 -0.63 4.10
C MET A 97 4.51 -0.83 2.88
N ALA A 98 3.91 -1.25 1.78
CA ALA A 98 4.58 -1.36 0.49
C ALA A 98 3.67 -0.90 -0.66
N ASP A 99 4.23 -0.74 -1.84
CA ASP A 99 3.44 -0.84 -3.07
C ASP A 99 3.03 -2.31 -3.34
N LEU A 100 2.29 -2.55 -4.43
CA LEU A 100 1.80 -3.89 -4.72
C LEU A 100 2.94 -4.88 -4.99
N ALA A 101 3.98 -4.44 -5.71
CA ALA A 101 5.17 -5.25 -5.97
C ALA A 101 5.87 -5.64 -4.66
N GLY A 102 6.05 -4.68 -3.74
CA GLY A 102 6.70 -4.92 -2.45
C GLY A 102 5.89 -5.83 -1.52
N VAL A 103 4.56 -5.69 -1.45
CA VAL A 103 3.75 -6.59 -0.60
C VAL A 103 3.71 -8.02 -1.16
N LEU A 104 3.70 -8.19 -2.49
CA LEU A 104 3.76 -9.51 -3.11
C LEU A 104 5.15 -10.12 -3.02
N TYR A 105 6.21 -9.31 -3.07
CA TYR A 105 7.55 -9.76 -2.71
C TYR A 105 7.57 -10.26 -1.27
N TYR A 106 7.05 -9.50 -0.30
CA TYR A 106 7.02 -9.90 1.11
C TYR A 106 6.33 -11.25 1.32
N LEU A 107 5.14 -11.40 0.73
CA LEU A 107 4.38 -12.64 0.81
C LEU A 107 5.15 -13.81 0.21
N HIS A 108 5.69 -13.64 -0.99
CA HIS A 108 6.43 -14.67 -1.70
C HIS A 108 7.74 -15.03 -0.97
N HIS A 109 8.46 -14.00 -0.52
CA HIS A 109 9.78 -14.14 0.06
C HIS A 109 9.73 -14.62 1.49
N GLU A 110 8.81 -14.17 2.35
CA GLU A 110 8.83 -14.55 3.77
C GLU A 110 7.72 -15.50 4.17
N ILE A 111 6.51 -15.30 3.64
CA ILE A 111 5.31 -15.90 4.21
C ILE A 111 5.05 -17.29 3.63
N VAL A 112 4.91 -17.38 2.31
CA VAL A 112 4.43 -18.62 1.66
C VAL A 112 5.53 -19.67 1.48
N LYS A 113 6.81 -19.28 1.60
CA LYS A 113 7.94 -20.23 1.65
C LYS A 113 7.96 -21.04 2.95
N THR A 114 7.41 -20.47 4.04
CA THR A 114 7.50 -21.00 5.40
C THR A 114 6.15 -21.55 5.86
N ASN A 115 5.97 -22.86 5.72
CA ASN A 115 4.77 -23.57 6.18
C ASN A 115 5.11 -24.56 7.30
N SER A 116 5.74 -24.06 8.36
CA SER A 116 6.20 -24.87 9.50
C SER A 116 5.07 -25.28 10.45
N THR A 117 3.95 -24.55 10.47
CA THR A 117 2.79 -24.83 11.33
C THR A 117 1.60 -25.31 10.50
N PRO A 118 1.05 -26.51 10.77
CA PRO A 118 -0.13 -27.00 10.07
C PRO A 118 -1.34 -26.07 10.22
N GLY A 119 -1.94 -25.72 9.10
CA GLY A 119 -3.13 -24.89 8.96
C GLY A 119 -2.91 -23.40 9.12
N VAL A 120 -1.67 -22.92 9.29
CA VAL A 120 -1.38 -21.52 9.62
C VAL A 120 -0.20 -21.02 8.79
N ARG A 121 -0.42 -19.97 7.99
CA ARG A 121 0.66 -19.25 7.30
C ARG A 121 1.56 -18.57 8.31
N MET A 122 2.82 -18.33 7.95
CA MET A 122 3.77 -17.61 8.82
C MET A 122 3.17 -16.30 9.35
N ASN A 123 3.37 -16.03 10.64
CA ASN A 123 2.82 -14.88 11.37
C ASN A 123 1.28 -14.76 11.36
N GLY A 124 0.56 -15.81 10.96
CA GLY A 124 -0.89 -15.80 10.85
C GLY A 124 -1.42 -14.88 9.76
N ILE A 125 -0.59 -14.52 8.77
CA ILE A 125 -0.98 -13.61 7.68
C ILE A 125 -1.98 -14.32 6.76
N THR A 126 -3.11 -13.67 6.50
CA THR A 126 -4.22 -14.24 5.73
C THR A 126 -4.79 -13.31 4.66
N ARG A 127 -4.39 -12.04 4.65
CA ARG A 127 -4.94 -11.02 3.73
C ARG A 127 -3.92 -9.96 3.32
N ILE A 128 -4.18 -9.34 2.18
CA ILE A 128 -3.62 -8.07 1.73
C ILE A 128 -4.66 -6.98 1.99
N LEU A 129 -4.27 -5.95 2.71
CA LEU A 129 -5.02 -4.73 2.89
C LEU A 129 -4.54 -3.69 1.88
N ARG A 130 -5.46 -2.97 1.24
CA ARG A 130 -5.18 -1.81 0.38
C ARG A 130 -5.69 -0.55 1.07
N TRP A 131 -4.87 0.49 1.09
CA TRP A 131 -5.18 1.76 1.71
C TRP A 131 -4.98 2.88 0.69
N LEU A 132 -5.96 3.78 0.59
CA LEU A 132 -5.76 5.07 -0.06
C LEU A 132 -4.97 5.94 0.90
N VAL A 133 -3.73 6.24 0.56
CA VAL A 133 -2.86 7.08 1.38
C VAL A 133 -2.67 8.39 0.68
N ALA A 134 -3.01 9.49 1.35
CA ALA A 134 -2.65 10.83 0.91
C ALA A 134 -1.45 11.30 1.73
N VAL A 135 -0.39 11.74 1.05
CA VAL A 135 0.90 12.11 1.64
C VAL A 135 1.20 13.56 1.28
N ARG A 136 1.55 14.35 2.30
CA ARG A 136 2.10 15.69 2.17
C ARG A 136 3.51 15.67 2.75
N PRO A 137 4.57 15.91 1.95
CA PRO A 137 5.91 16.00 2.48
C PRO A 137 5.99 17.09 3.56
N SER A 138 6.70 16.81 4.66
CA SER A 138 6.90 17.78 5.74
C SER A 138 7.66 19.01 5.23
N GLN A 139 7.64 20.11 5.99
CA GLN A 139 8.39 21.31 5.61
C GLN A 139 9.89 21.02 5.50
N GLU A 140 10.42 20.18 6.38
CA GLU A 140 11.81 19.77 6.45
C GLU A 140 12.23 18.95 5.23
N VAL A 141 11.37 18.05 4.77
CA VAL A 141 11.56 17.25 3.55
C VAL A 141 11.48 18.12 2.30
N ARG A 142 10.49 19.02 2.21
CA ARG A 142 10.34 19.94 1.06
C ARG A 142 11.50 20.91 0.90
N ARG A 143 12.08 21.40 2.00
CA ARG A 143 13.28 22.28 1.96
C ARG A 143 14.50 21.60 1.34
N GLN A 144 14.51 20.27 1.28
CA GLN A 144 15.56 19.48 0.66
C GLN A 144 15.18 19.01 -0.75
N SER A 145 14.05 19.48 -1.29
CA SER A 145 13.48 19.03 -2.56
C SER A 145 13.25 17.51 -2.62
N LEU A 146 12.90 16.91 -1.48
CA LEU A 146 12.55 15.51 -1.36
C LEU A 146 11.03 15.34 -1.24
N GLN A 147 10.54 14.13 -1.52
CA GLN A 147 9.13 13.73 -1.31
C GLN A 147 8.94 12.92 -0.03
N PHE A 148 9.98 12.20 0.38
CA PHE A 148 9.96 11.29 1.52
C PHE A 148 11.22 11.46 2.35
N MET A 149 11.15 11.03 3.60
CA MET A 149 12.34 10.78 4.39
C MET A 149 12.88 9.35 4.14
N PRO A 150 14.07 8.99 4.64
CA PRO A 150 14.54 7.61 4.60
C PRO A 150 13.57 6.65 5.30
N PHE A 151 13.37 5.47 4.72
CA PHE A 151 12.60 4.39 5.35
C PHE A 151 13.19 3.99 6.70
N VAL A 152 12.28 3.68 7.63
CA VAL A 152 12.52 2.96 8.87
C VAL A 152 11.50 1.84 9.03
N ALA A 153 11.90 0.74 9.66
CA ALA A 153 10.99 -0.35 9.99
C ALA A 153 10.29 -0.11 11.34
N PHE A 154 9.05 -0.59 11.46
CA PHE A 154 8.25 -0.55 12.67
C PHE A 154 7.92 -1.95 13.18
N ASP A 155 8.67 -2.39 14.19
CA ASP A 155 8.43 -3.66 14.87
C ASP A 155 7.51 -3.47 16.08
N SER A 156 6.31 -4.08 16.03
CA SER A 156 5.29 -3.94 17.09
C SER A 156 4.93 -2.47 17.40
N GLY A 157 4.93 -1.63 16.36
CA GLY A 157 4.66 -0.20 16.44
C GLY A 157 5.81 0.65 16.96
N ARG A 158 7.01 0.08 17.15
CA ARG A 158 8.23 0.80 17.53
C ARG A 158 9.19 0.86 16.35
N CYS A 159 9.73 2.04 16.09
CA CYS A 159 10.82 2.22 15.15
C CYS A 159 12.03 1.39 15.59
N SER A 160 12.49 0.47 14.73
CA SER A 160 13.56 -0.48 15.07
C SER A 160 14.93 -0.12 14.51
N VAL A 161 15.03 1.00 13.78
CA VAL A 161 16.29 1.51 13.23
C VAL A 161 17.04 2.33 14.30
N PRO A 162 18.38 2.27 14.37
CA PRO A 162 19.14 3.11 15.28
C PRO A 162 18.93 4.62 15.02
N GLY A 163 18.62 5.39 16.06
CA GLY A 163 18.56 6.85 15.99
C GLY A 163 17.29 7.42 15.36
N CYS A 164 16.16 6.70 15.42
CA CYS A 164 14.89 7.16 14.88
C CYS A 164 14.46 8.55 15.38
N ASN A 165 14.68 8.86 16.65
CA ASN A 165 14.43 10.19 17.21
C ASN A 165 15.09 11.32 16.40
N ARG A 166 16.34 11.15 15.95
CA ARG A 166 17.04 12.14 15.14
C ARG A 166 16.43 12.28 13.75
N LEU A 167 15.89 11.19 13.19
CA LEU A 167 15.19 11.24 11.91
C LEU A 167 13.88 12.03 12.06
N TRP A 168 13.14 11.85 13.15
CA TRP A 168 11.91 12.61 13.40
C TRP A 168 12.16 14.09 13.64
N ASP A 169 13.19 14.42 14.42
CA ASP A 169 13.61 15.80 14.65
C ASP A 169 14.05 16.48 13.35
N HIS A 170 14.68 15.71 12.44
CA HIS A 170 15.21 16.24 11.19
C HIS A 170 14.18 16.31 10.06
N TYR A 171 13.25 15.35 9.97
CA TYR A 171 12.30 15.22 8.86
C TYR A 171 10.83 15.45 9.27
N GLY A 172 10.53 15.78 10.53
CA GLY A 172 9.19 16.20 10.96
C GLY A 172 8.12 15.12 10.80
N PHE A 173 8.42 13.86 11.17
CA PHE A 173 7.53 12.70 11.00
C PHE A 173 6.98 12.53 9.57
N ALA A 174 7.78 12.87 8.56
CA ALA A 174 7.45 12.58 7.17
C ALA A 174 7.29 11.06 6.93
N VAL A 175 6.55 10.71 5.89
CA VAL A 175 6.50 9.33 5.41
C VAL A 175 7.88 8.93 4.91
N GLY A 176 8.34 7.75 5.32
CA GLY A 176 9.59 7.16 4.86
C GLY A 176 9.40 6.38 3.56
N CYS A 177 10.42 6.32 2.70
CA CYS A 177 10.39 5.56 1.45
C CYS A 177 11.73 4.84 1.24
N GLN A 178 11.70 3.61 0.76
CA GLN A 178 12.88 2.89 0.32
C GLN A 178 12.53 2.01 -0.88
N ARG A 179 13.22 2.24 -1.98
CA ARG A 179 13.20 1.32 -3.12
C ARG A 179 13.76 -0.02 -2.69
N MET A 180 13.14 -1.08 -3.16
CA MET A 180 13.69 -2.41 -3.06
C MET A 180 14.84 -2.51 -4.07
N ALA A 181 16.08 -2.41 -3.60
CA ALA A 181 17.24 -2.51 -4.48
C ALA A 181 17.40 -3.95 -4.98
N GLN A 182 17.83 -4.12 -6.24
CA GLN A 182 18.26 -5.42 -6.79
C GLN A 182 19.45 -6.03 -6.00
N HIS A 183 20.15 -5.19 -5.23
CA HIS A 183 21.23 -5.56 -4.31
C HIS A 183 20.74 -5.50 -2.85
N GLY A 184 19.73 -6.30 -2.52
CA GLY A 184 19.20 -6.40 -1.15
C GLY A 184 17.84 -7.09 -1.13
N ALA A 185 16.96 -6.74 -2.06
CA ALA A 185 15.93 -7.66 -2.53
C ALA A 185 16.64 -8.65 -3.45
N ASP A 186 16.57 -9.93 -3.09
CA ASP A 186 17.11 -11.00 -3.91
C ASP A 186 16.71 -10.78 -5.38
N ALA A 187 17.67 -10.64 -6.31
CA ALA A 187 17.44 -10.71 -7.77
C ALA A 187 16.75 -12.02 -8.23
N LYS A 188 16.36 -12.85 -7.26
CA LYS A 188 15.54 -14.04 -7.36
C LYS A 188 14.06 -13.71 -7.61
N TYR A 189 13.57 -12.48 -7.44
CA TYR A 189 12.16 -12.14 -7.64
C TYR A 189 11.96 -11.14 -8.78
N GLY A 190 11.03 -11.45 -9.69
CA GLY A 190 10.77 -10.66 -10.90
C GLY A 190 9.65 -9.62 -10.79
N TYR A 191 9.27 -9.18 -9.58
CA TYR A 191 8.23 -8.15 -9.41
C TYR A 191 8.72 -6.79 -9.94
N THR A 192 7.83 -6.03 -10.57
CA THR A 192 8.14 -4.68 -11.08
C THR A 192 6.95 -3.76 -10.85
N ALA A 193 7.21 -2.51 -10.45
CA ALA A 193 6.21 -1.46 -10.41
C ALA A 193 6.69 -0.26 -11.26
N PRO A 194 5.78 0.53 -11.86
CA PRO A 194 6.14 1.58 -12.82
C PRO A 194 7.20 2.57 -12.33
N ASN A 195 7.07 3.05 -11.09
CA ASN A 195 7.96 4.07 -10.51
C ASN A 195 8.99 3.47 -9.54
N ASN A 196 8.78 2.24 -9.08
CA ASN A 196 9.64 1.54 -8.15
C ASN A 196 9.98 0.15 -8.71
N PRO A 197 11.00 0.03 -9.57
CA PRO A 197 11.53 -1.27 -9.96
C PRO A 197 11.76 -2.15 -8.72
N PHE A 198 11.23 -3.38 -8.73
CA PHE A 198 11.22 -4.33 -7.60
C PHE A 198 10.30 -4.02 -6.42
N GLY A 199 9.62 -2.87 -6.43
CA GLY A 199 8.73 -2.41 -5.37
C GLY A 199 9.37 -1.39 -4.43
N ALA A 200 8.56 -0.88 -3.51
CA ALA A 200 8.97 0.08 -2.50
C ALA A 200 8.35 -0.22 -1.14
N TRP A 201 9.12 0.10 -0.09
CA TRP A 201 8.68 0.12 1.29
C TRP A 201 8.36 1.53 1.75
N PHE A 202 7.33 1.67 2.59
CA PHE A 202 6.90 2.94 3.16
C PHE A 202 6.79 2.86 4.68
N SER A 203 7.25 3.91 5.36
CA SER A 203 7.17 4.05 6.82
C SER A 203 6.11 5.08 7.17
N LEU A 204 5.08 4.68 7.92
CA LEU A 204 4.00 5.57 8.33
C LEU A 204 4.12 5.87 9.84
N PRO A 205 4.83 6.94 10.23
CA PRO A 205 5.01 7.30 11.64
C PRO A 205 3.69 7.81 12.23
N GLY A 206 3.17 7.12 13.23
CA GLY A 206 2.10 7.61 14.10
C GLY A 206 2.66 8.16 15.41
N PRO A 207 1.80 8.36 16.43
CA PRO A 207 2.24 8.89 17.70
C PRO A 207 3.30 8.00 18.36
N CYS A 208 4.27 8.61 19.04
CA CYS A 208 5.31 7.90 19.80
C CYS A 208 6.02 6.78 19.01
N PRO A 209 6.70 7.08 17.89
CA PRO A 209 7.37 6.07 17.09
C PRO A 209 8.47 5.31 17.83
N GLU A 210 9.01 5.86 18.92
CA GLU A 210 10.06 5.21 19.73
C GLU A 210 9.53 4.15 20.71
N LEU A 211 8.21 4.01 20.86
CA LEU A 211 7.58 3.11 21.85
C LEU A 211 6.76 2.02 21.16
N ARG A 212 6.71 0.82 21.74
CA ARG A 212 5.81 -0.24 21.27
C ARG A 212 4.36 0.14 21.54
N LEU A 213 3.42 -0.47 20.81
CA LEU A 213 1.98 -0.18 20.96
C LEU A 213 1.48 -0.20 22.41
N GLY A 214 1.92 -1.15 23.24
CA GLY A 214 1.52 -1.25 24.64
C GLY A 214 2.25 -0.32 25.62
N GLU A 215 3.28 0.39 25.15
CA GLU A 215 4.13 1.28 25.97
C GLU A 215 3.75 2.76 25.79
N LYS A 216 2.83 3.09 24.87
CA LYS A 216 2.41 4.47 24.59
C LYS A 216 1.43 4.97 25.63
N ASP A 217 1.70 6.14 26.19
CA ASP A 217 0.80 6.83 27.11
C ASP A 217 0.24 8.14 26.51
N GLY A 218 -0.74 8.74 27.20
CA GLY A 218 -1.39 9.96 26.75
C GLY A 218 -0.44 11.16 26.65
N GLN A 219 0.55 11.23 27.53
CA GLN A 219 1.54 12.32 27.53
C GLN A 219 2.42 12.25 26.28
N CYS A 220 2.94 11.07 25.97
CA CYS A 220 3.73 10.83 24.78
C CYS A 220 2.89 11.08 23.53
N MET A 221 1.65 10.55 23.45
CA MET A 221 0.81 10.71 22.25
C MET A 221 0.44 12.18 21.98
N THR A 222 0.35 13.00 23.03
CA THR A 222 0.11 14.44 22.91
C THR A 222 1.36 15.20 22.46
N THR A 223 2.54 14.78 22.93
CA THR A 223 3.84 15.40 22.67
C THR A 223 4.38 15.03 21.29
N TYR A 224 4.36 13.74 20.97
CA TYR A 224 4.82 13.16 19.71
C TYR A 224 3.63 12.59 18.96
N ARG A 225 2.92 13.47 18.23
CA ARG A 225 1.68 13.11 17.51
C ARG A 225 1.92 12.28 16.25
N GLY A 226 3.15 12.26 15.74
CA GLY A 226 3.50 11.60 14.48
C GLY A 226 2.93 12.35 13.27
N GLY A 227 2.87 11.64 12.13
CA GLY A 227 2.43 12.18 10.85
C GLY A 227 0.96 11.94 10.49
N LEU A 228 0.29 11.02 11.20
CA LEU A 228 -1.07 10.57 10.89
C LEU A 228 -2.11 11.65 11.21
N CYS A 229 -3.05 11.85 10.30
CA CYS A 229 -4.22 12.69 10.50
C CYS A 229 -5.45 12.17 9.75
N GLU A 230 -6.61 12.80 10.02
CA GLU A 230 -7.83 12.54 9.28
C GLU A 230 -7.78 13.15 7.87
N ASP A 231 -7.30 14.40 7.79
CA ASP A 231 -7.19 15.15 6.55
C ASP A 231 -5.86 15.91 6.50
N VAL A 232 -5.01 15.49 5.58
CA VAL A 232 -3.69 16.12 5.34
C VAL A 232 -3.82 17.56 4.90
N THR A 233 -4.98 17.98 4.36
CA THR A 233 -5.14 19.34 3.84
C THR A 233 -5.31 20.39 4.93
N GLN A 234 -5.80 20.00 6.12
CA GLN A 234 -6.24 20.93 7.17
C GLN A 234 -5.15 21.33 8.17
N PHE A 235 -4.08 20.54 8.29
CA PHE A 235 -3.08 20.72 9.34
C PHE A 235 -1.66 20.77 8.78
N GLU A 236 -0.89 21.77 9.19
CA GLU A 236 0.46 22.04 8.66
C GLU A 236 1.49 20.97 9.05
N HIS A 237 1.35 20.37 10.23
CA HIS A 237 2.26 19.34 10.75
C HIS A 237 1.86 17.90 10.37
N CYS A 238 0.81 17.76 9.56
CA CYS A 238 0.31 16.46 9.15
C CYS A 238 0.95 16.04 7.85
N THR A 239 1.51 14.82 7.84
CA THR A 239 2.29 14.33 6.70
C THR A 239 1.59 13.22 5.94
N TYR A 240 0.62 12.53 6.55
CA TYR A 240 -0.23 11.59 5.82
C TYR A 240 -1.58 11.34 6.47
N SER A 241 -2.46 10.76 5.66
CA SER A 241 -3.73 10.18 6.09
C SER A 241 -3.93 8.86 5.34
N ALA A 242 -4.57 7.89 5.98
CA ALA A 242 -4.78 6.56 5.42
C ALA A 242 -6.24 6.15 5.58
N ASP A 243 -6.91 5.87 4.46
CA ASP A 243 -8.30 5.43 4.44
C ASP A 243 -8.39 4.05 3.81
N PHE A 244 -9.13 3.16 4.47
CA PHE A 244 -9.25 1.77 4.06
C PHE A 244 -9.89 1.68 2.66
N ALA A 245 -9.17 1.07 1.72
CA ALA A 245 -9.52 0.99 0.29
C ALA A 245 -9.75 -0.46 -0.18
N GLY A 246 -9.99 -1.36 0.78
CA GLY A 246 -10.37 -2.74 0.54
C GLY A 246 -9.37 -3.75 1.08
N GLU A 247 -9.78 -5.00 1.09
CA GLU A 247 -8.94 -6.15 1.41
C GLU A 247 -9.22 -7.33 0.50
N LEU A 248 -8.22 -8.19 0.36
CA LEU A 248 -8.30 -9.47 -0.30
C LEU A 248 -7.63 -10.55 0.57
N PHE A 249 -8.27 -11.70 0.73
CA PHE A 249 -7.70 -12.87 1.40
C PHE A 249 -6.69 -13.59 0.48
N LEU A 250 -5.69 -14.24 1.06
CA LEU A 250 -4.71 -15.00 0.27
C LEU A 250 -5.36 -16.22 -0.39
N ASP A 251 -6.32 -16.87 0.27
CA ASP A 251 -6.99 -18.06 -0.25
C ASP A 251 -7.71 -17.82 -1.58
N GLU A 252 -8.32 -16.65 -1.74
CA GLU A 252 -9.01 -16.26 -2.98
C GLU A 252 -8.05 -15.78 -4.07
N ILE A 253 -6.95 -15.13 -3.69
CA ILE A 253 -5.91 -14.69 -4.62
C ILE A 253 -5.25 -15.93 -5.25
N GLU A 254 -4.95 -16.92 -4.42
CA GLU A 254 -4.27 -18.16 -4.80
C GLU A 254 -5.22 -19.22 -5.39
N GLY A 255 -6.53 -19.05 -5.21
CA GLY A 255 -7.54 -20.03 -5.60
C GLY A 255 -7.56 -21.29 -4.74
N VAL A 256 -7.11 -21.21 -3.48
CA VAL A 256 -6.96 -22.34 -2.55
C VAL A 256 -8.07 -22.42 -1.49
N GLY A 257 -9.31 -22.00 -1.81
CA GLY A 257 -10.50 -22.30 -1.00
C GLY A 257 -10.34 -22.10 0.52
N ASN A 258 -10.19 -23.18 1.29
CA ASN A 258 -9.84 -23.13 2.71
C ASN A 258 -8.39 -23.61 2.90
N PHE A 259 -7.48 -22.70 3.24
CA PHE A 259 -6.05 -22.99 3.37
C PHE A 259 -5.74 -24.17 4.29
N LYS A 260 -6.36 -24.23 5.47
CA LYS A 260 -6.11 -25.30 6.45
C LYS A 260 -6.47 -26.67 5.90
N HIS A 261 -7.65 -26.80 5.31
CA HIS A 261 -8.08 -28.04 4.68
C HIS A 261 -7.21 -28.37 3.46
N TRP A 262 -6.91 -27.37 2.61
CA TRP A 262 -6.07 -27.53 1.43
C TRP A 262 -4.66 -28.03 1.80
N GLN A 263 -4.01 -27.44 2.79
CA GLN A 263 -2.68 -27.83 3.25
C GLN A 263 -2.68 -29.23 3.90
N SER A 264 -3.76 -29.61 4.61
CA SER A 264 -3.89 -30.95 5.21
C SER A 264 -3.84 -32.10 4.20
N LYS A 265 -4.07 -31.83 2.91
CA LYS A 265 -3.93 -32.79 1.79
C LYS A 265 -2.49 -32.94 1.29
N GLY A 266 -1.51 -32.34 1.97
CA GLY A 266 -0.11 -32.34 1.54
C GLY A 266 0.23 -31.27 0.50
N ASN A 267 -0.67 -30.32 0.27
CA ASN A 267 -0.42 -29.18 -0.61
C ASN A 267 0.49 -28.15 0.06
N ARG A 268 1.18 -27.35 -0.76
CA ARG A 268 2.15 -26.33 -0.32
C ARG A 268 2.09 -25.12 -1.25
N GLU A 269 1.97 -23.92 -0.70
CA GLU A 269 1.87 -22.70 -1.54
C GLU A 269 3.11 -22.49 -2.38
N TYR A 270 4.28 -22.67 -1.78
CA TYR A 270 5.56 -22.46 -2.42
C TYR A 270 6.69 -23.27 -1.78
N ASP A 271 7.51 -23.91 -2.62
CA ASP A 271 8.75 -24.56 -2.25
C ASP A 271 9.93 -23.87 -2.94
N PRO A 272 10.83 -23.20 -2.18
CA PRO A 272 11.98 -22.50 -2.74
C PRO A 272 12.96 -23.39 -3.54
N THR A 273 12.99 -24.70 -3.29
CA THR A 273 13.89 -25.66 -3.95
C THR A 273 13.38 -26.01 -5.35
N THR A 274 12.07 -26.21 -5.51
CA THR A 274 11.47 -26.51 -6.82
C THR A 274 10.97 -25.27 -7.55
N ASP A 275 10.95 -24.13 -6.87
CA ASP A 275 10.39 -22.86 -7.31
C ASP A 275 8.91 -22.96 -7.72
N LYS A 276 8.16 -23.81 -7.02
CA LYS A 276 6.76 -24.13 -7.32
C LYS A 276 5.95 -24.44 -6.06
N GLY A 277 4.64 -24.26 -6.16
CA GLY A 277 3.66 -24.81 -5.25
C GLY A 277 3.20 -26.22 -5.64
N THR A 278 2.58 -26.91 -4.68
CA THR A 278 1.86 -28.17 -4.85
C THR A 278 0.39 -27.91 -4.56
N GLY A 279 -0.49 -28.18 -5.53
CA GLY A 279 -1.94 -27.91 -5.40
C GLY A 279 -2.35 -26.46 -5.71
N THR A 280 -1.39 -25.58 -6.01
CA THR A 280 -1.58 -24.24 -6.59
C THR A 280 -0.37 -23.90 -7.44
N SER A 281 -0.56 -23.10 -8.48
CA SER A 281 0.53 -22.56 -9.30
C SER A 281 0.79 -21.08 -9.08
N PHE A 282 0.04 -20.44 -8.16
CA PHE A 282 0.06 -19.00 -7.99
C PHE A 282 1.48 -18.47 -7.72
N TRP A 283 2.26 -19.13 -6.86
CA TRP A 283 3.62 -18.71 -6.49
C TRP A 283 4.75 -19.33 -7.34
N ASN A 284 4.46 -19.99 -8.47
CA ASN A 284 5.50 -20.64 -9.29
C ASN A 284 6.44 -19.66 -10.02
N PHE A 285 7.72 -19.98 -10.13
CA PHE A 285 8.70 -19.22 -10.92
C PHE A 285 8.95 -17.81 -10.39
N ARG A 286 9.55 -17.70 -9.20
CA ARG A 286 9.79 -16.41 -8.52
C ARG A 286 10.55 -15.39 -9.36
N ALA A 287 11.51 -15.83 -10.15
CA ALA A 287 12.38 -14.94 -10.95
C ALA A 287 11.75 -14.51 -12.28
N SER A 288 10.62 -15.09 -12.68
CA SER A 288 9.99 -14.77 -13.96
C SER A 288 9.10 -13.54 -13.83
N SER A 289 9.49 -12.44 -14.48
CA SER A 289 8.67 -11.21 -14.56
C SER A 289 7.25 -11.51 -15.03
N ALA A 290 7.09 -12.28 -16.12
CA ALA A 290 5.77 -12.64 -16.63
C ALA A 290 4.86 -13.41 -15.64
N TRP A 291 5.43 -14.12 -14.66
CA TRP A 291 4.64 -14.78 -13.60
C TRP A 291 4.35 -13.83 -12.45
N CYS A 292 5.29 -12.94 -12.11
CA CYS A 292 5.05 -11.85 -11.16
C CYS A 292 3.99 -10.87 -11.65
N ASP A 293 4.01 -10.49 -12.93
CA ASP A 293 3.02 -9.62 -13.57
C ASP A 293 1.63 -10.24 -13.52
N ARG A 294 1.52 -11.56 -13.74
CA ARG A 294 0.23 -12.28 -13.59
C ARG A 294 -0.30 -12.22 -12.16
N ARG A 295 0.57 -12.30 -11.13
CA ARG A 295 0.14 -12.18 -9.73
C ARG A 295 -0.36 -10.78 -9.43
N MET A 296 0.37 -9.75 -9.87
CA MET A 296 -0.03 -8.35 -9.70
C MET A 296 -1.37 -8.11 -10.40
N ALA A 297 -1.50 -8.54 -11.67
CA ALA A 297 -2.74 -8.42 -12.43
C ALA A 297 -3.92 -9.15 -11.75
N ARG A 298 -3.69 -10.33 -11.17
CA ARG A 298 -4.73 -11.06 -10.43
C ARG A 298 -5.22 -10.28 -9.20
N VAL A 299 -4.31 -9.61 -8.49
CA VAL A 299 -4.68 -8.78 -7.34
C VAL A 299 -5.47 -7.54 -7.80
N HIS A 300 -5.04 -6.86 -8.85
CA HIS A 300 -5.80 -5.73 -9.43
C HIS A 300 -7.19 -6.16 -9.89
N GLU A 301 -7.31 -7.25 -10.64
CA GLU A 301 -8.58 -7.81 -11.12
C GLU A 301 -9.56 -8.06 -9.95
N LEU A 302 -9.08 -8.68 -8.87
CA LEU A 302 -9.90 -8.95 -7.69
C LEU A 302 -10.33 -7.68 -6.95
N PHE A 303 -9.44 -6.67 -6.87
CA PHE A 303 -9.80 -5.38 -6.30
C PHE A 303 -10.83 -4.64 -7.16
N GLU A 304 -10.69 -4.65 -8.49
CA GLU A 304 -11.63 -4.06 -9.44
C GLU A 304 -13.02 -4.71 -9.30
N GLN A 305 -13.08 -6.04 -9.28
CA GLN A 305 -14.33 -6.80 -9.15
C GLN A 305 -15.03 -6.54 -7.80
N ARG A 306 -14.26 -6.44 -6.71
CA ARG A 306 -14.81 -6.32 -5.36
C ARG A 306 -15.12 -4.89 -4.94
N TYR A 307 -14.31 -3.93 -5.38
CA TYR A 307 -14.39 -2.53 -4.98
C TYR A 307 -14.45 -1.60 -6.20
N PRO A 308 -15.47 -1.73 -7.06
CA PRO A 308 -15.52 -1.06 -8.37
C PRO A 308 -15.71 0.47 -8.29
N LEU A 309 -15.95 1.01 -7.09
CA LEU A 309 -15.99 2.47 -6.87
C LEU A 309 -14.59 3.10 -6.90
N LEU A 310 -13.57 2.30 -6.57
CA LEU A 310 -12.18 2.73 -6.52
C LEU A 310 -11.46 2.20 -7.76
N PRO A 311 -10.52 2.96 -8.35
CA PRO A 311 -9.64 2.39 -9.37
C PRO A 311 -8.88 1.20 -8.81
N ASP A 312 -8.57 0.23 -9.67
CA ASP A 312 -7.82 -0.97 -9.33
C ASP A 312 -6.36 -0.64 -8.99
N ASP A 313 -5.80 0.38 -9.64
CA ASP A 313 -4.46 0.91 -9.37
C ASP A 313 -4.42 2.43 -9.19
N LEU A 314 -3.50 2.87 -8.34
CA LEU A 314 -3.03 4.24 -8.16
C LEU A 314 -1.54 4.13 -7.88
N PRO A 315 -0.67 4.20 -8.92
CA PRO A 315 0.74 3.90 -8.79
C PRO A 315 1.41 4.76 -7.72
N ALA A 316 2.24 4.12 -6.89
CA ALA A 316 3.07 4.82 -5.93
C ALA A 316 4.08 5.75 -6.63
N PRO A 317 4.43 6.90 -6.03
CA PRO A 317 5.50 7.76 -6.53
C PRO A 317 6.84 7.04 -6.46
N ALA A 318 7.84 7.56 -7.15
CA ALA A 318 9.21 7.08 -7.00
C ALA A 318 9.71 7.37 -5.58
N CYS A 319 10.38 6.38 -4.97
CA CYS A 319 11.48 6.67 -4.06
C CYS A 319 12.79 6.84 -4.88
#